data_AF-A0AAV8ZXI3-F1
#
_entry.id   AF-A0AAV8ZXI3-F1
#
_cell.length_a   1.000
_cell.length_b   1.000
_cell.length_c   1.000
_cell.angle_alpha   90.00
_cell.angle_beta   90.00
_cell.angle_gamma   90.00
#
_symmetry.space_group_name_H-M   'P 1'
#
loop_
_entity.id
_entity.type
_entity.pdbx_description
1 polymer ?
#
loop_
_entity_poly.entity_id
_entity_poly.type
_entity_poly.pdbx_seq_one_letter_code
_entity_poly.pdbx_strand_id
1 'polypeptide(L)'
;MYVWINQGDIILIGLRDYQDAKADVILKYTPDEARNLKTYGEFPESVRINETVTFVEEGFDEDIEFGDDISSADEADPVDGI
;
A
#
# COMPACT_ATOMS: atom_id res chain seq x y z
N MET A 1 7.49 4.81 9.64
CA MET A 1 6.87 4.51 8.34
C MET A 1 7.86 4.90 7.26
N TYR A 2 8.43 3.92 6.54
CA TYR A 2 9.39 4.18 5.46
C TYR A 2 8.63 4.21 4.14
N VAL A 3 8.91 5.21 3.31
CA VAL A 3 8.31 5.29 1.97
C VAL A 3 9.26 4.63 0.97
N TRP A 4 8.80 3.55 0.35
CA TRP A 4 9.52 2.87 -0.72
C TRP A 4 9.09 3.44 -2.09
N ILE A 5 10.08 3.72 -2.93
CA ILE A 5 9.91 4.33 -4.26
C ILE A 5 10.51 3.38 -5.29
N ASN A 6 9.73 3.07 -6.32
CA ASN A 6 10.11 2.19 -7.41
C ASN A 6 10.18 2.96 -8.73
N GLN A 7 10.78 2.33 -9.75
CA GLN A 7 10.81 2.90 -11.09
C GLN A 7 9.39 2.97 -11.67
N GLY A 8 9.00 4.15 -12.16
CA GLY A 8 7.66 4.42 -12.69
C GLY A 8 6.73 5.12 -11.69
N ASP A 9 7.13 5.26 -10.43
CA ASP A 9 6.39 6.04 -9.44
C ASP A 9 6.47 7.54 -9.75
N ILE A 10 5.36 8.25 -9.50
CA ILE A 10 5.31 9.70 -9.60
C ILE A 10 5.56 10.31 -8.22
N ILE A 11 6.54 11.21 -8.14
CA ILE A 11 6.99 11.83 -6.90
C ILE A 11 7.10 13.34 -7.06
N LEU A 12 6.89 14.06 -5.95
CA LEU A 12 7.18 15.47 -5.82
C LEU A 12 8.63 15.65 -5.37
N ILE A 13 9.39 16.45 -6.12
CA ILE A 13 10.76 16.80 -5.77
C ILE A 13 10.90 18.30 -5.48
N GLY A 14 11.75 18.64 -4.52
CA GLY A 14 12.21 20.00 -4.25
C GLY A 14 13.60 20.20 -4.84
N LEU A 15 13.74 21.20 -5.72
CA LEU A 15 15.03 21.57 -6.29
C LEU A 15 15.88 22.34 -5.27
N ARG A 16 17.20 22.24 -5.42
CA ARG A 16 18.17 22.98 -4.60
C ARG A 16 18.79 24.11 -5.41
N ASP A 17 18.86 25.31 -4.83
CA ASP A 17 19.41 26.50 -5.51
C ASP A 17 20.88 26.35 -5.94
N TYR A 18 21.64 25.52 -5.23
CA TYR A 18 23.09 25.38 -5.41
C TYR A 18 23.52 24.08 -6.13
N GLN A 19 22.59 23.14 -6.34
CA GLN A 19 22.87 21.83 -6.93
C GLN A 19 21.69 21.40 -7.82
N ASP A 20 21.62 21.93 -9.03
CA ASP A 20 20.55 21.61 -10.00
C ASP A 20 20.50 20.11 -10.37
N ALA A 21 21.66 19.43 -10.30
CA ALA A 21 21.74 17.99 -10.53
C ALA A 21 21.17 17.12 -9.39
N LYS A 22 20.69 17.72 -8.28
CA LYS A 22 20.15 17.00 -7.13
C LYS A 22 18.85 17.64 -6.64
N ALA A 23 17.96 16.80 -6.14
CA ALA A 23 16.70 17.22 -5.55
C ALA A 23 16.37 16.34 -4.35
N ASP A 24 15.51 16.85 -3.48
CA ASP A 24 14.98 16.12 -2.33
C ASP A 24 13.58 15.61 -2.64
N VAL A 25 13.28 14.37 -2.25
CA VAL A 25 11.93 13.81 -2.39
C VAL A 25 11.06 14.32 -1.23
N ILE A 26 9.93 14.95 -1.56
CA ILE A 26 9.00 15.52 -0.59
C ILE A 26 7.82 14.58 -0.38
N LEU A 27 7.24 14.07 -1.47
CA LEU A 27 6.02 13.26 -1.43
C LEU A 27 6.02 12.23 -2.56
N LYS A 28 5.44 11.05 -2.32
CA LYS A 28 5.10 10.07 -3.35
C LYS A 28 3.60 10.14 -3.64
N TYR A 29 3.24 10.31 -4.90
CA TYR A 29 1.85 10.28 -5.35
C TYR A 29 1.41 8.85 -5.64
N THR A 30 0.16 8.56 -5.32
CA THR A 30 -0.53 7.37 -5.80
C THR A 30 -0.90 7.50 -7.29
N PRO A 31 -1.13 6.39 -8.01
CA PRO A 31 -1.56 6.44 -9.41
C PRO A 31 -2.83 7.28 -9.64
N ASP A 32 -3.74 7.28 -8.68
CA ASP A 32 -4.99 8.05 -8.77
C ASP A 32 -4.77 9.55 -8.55
N GLU A 33 -3.91 9.93 -7.60
CA GLU A 33 -3.53 11.34 -7.43
C GLU A 33 -2.79 11.88 -8.66
N ALA A 34 -1.93 11.07 -9.27
CA ALA A 34 -1.27 11.40 -10.52
C ALA A 34 -2.26 11.67 -11.67
N ARG A 35 -3.37 10.95 -11.74
CA ARG A 35 -4.44 11.19 -12.74
C ARG A 35 -5.17 12.50 -12.48
N ASN A 36 -5.40 12.84 -11.22
CA ASN A 36 -5.97 14.13 -10.86
C ASN A 36 -5.03 15.26 -11.28
N LEU A 37 -3.71 15.12 -11.04
CA LEU A 37 -2.70 16.08 -11.51
C LEU A 37 -2.69 16.23 -13.03
N LYS A 38 -2.87 15.14 -13.78
CA LYS A 38 -3.02 15.21 -15.24
C LYS A 38 -4.27 15.99 -15.64
N THR A 39 -5.37 15.82 -14.92
CA THR A 39 -6.61 16.57 -15.14
C THR A 39 -6.46 18.05 -14.83
N TYR A 40 -5.63 18.40 -13.83
CA TYR A 40 -5.31 19.79 -13.50
C TYR A 40 -4.38 20.46 -14.51
N GLY A 41 -3.83 19.73 -15.48
CA GLY A 41 -2.92 20.27 -16.49
C GLY A 41 -1.49 20.49 -16.01
N GLU A 42 -1.13 19.93 -14.85
CA GLU A 42 0.24 19.96 -14.30
C GLU A 42 1.19 19.05 -15.10
N PHE A 43 0.64 18.10 -15.86
CA PHE A 43 1.40 17.22 -16.75
C PHE A 43 1.06 17.47 -18.22
N PRO A 44 2.05 17.34 -19.13
CA PRO A 44 1.78 17.30 -20.56
C PRO A 44 0.95 16.07 -20.92
N GLU A 45 0.11 16.15 -21.97
CA GLU A 45 -0.82 15.06 -22.34
C GLU A 45 -0.12 13.73 -22.63
N SER A 46 1.13 13.79 -23.08
CA SER A 46 1.99 12.64 -23.39
C SER A 46 2.50 11.88 -22.17
N VAL A 47 2.29 12.39 -20.95
CA VAL A 47 2.67 11.67 -19.72
C VAL A 47 1.91 10.35 -19.65
N ARG A 48 2.68 9.27 -19.65
CA ARG A 48 2.23 7.91 -19.40
C ARG A 48 2.34 7.66 -17.90
N ILE A 49 1.21 7.71 -17.22
CA ILE A 49 1.11 7.28 -15.83
C ILE A 49 1.05 5.75 -15.89
N ASN A 50 2.15 5.09 -15.53
CA ASN A 50 2.12 3.66 -15.37
C ASN A 50 1.34 3.35 -14.10
N GLU A 51 0.31 2.51 -14.20
CA GLU A 51 -0.22 1.79 -13.05
C GLU A 51 0.86 0.80 -12.65
N THR A 52 1.88 1.26 -11.92
CA THR A 52 2.66 0.33 -11.11
C THR A 52 1.66 -0.17 -10.09
N VAL A 53 1.06 -1.32 -10.37
CA VAL A 53 0.32 -2.11 -9.40
C VAL A 53 1.33 -2.35 -8.29
N THR A 54 1.29 -1.50 -7.28
CA THR A 54 1.82 -1.83 -5.98
C THR A 54 0.98 -3.02 -5.54
N PHE A 55 1.44 -4.22 -5.89
CA PHE A 55 1.29 -5.39 -5.05
C PHE A 55 2.04 -5.11 -3.74
N VAL A 56 1.70 -4.02 -3.07
CA VAL A 56 1.87 -3.88 -1.64
C VAL A 56 0.75 -4.77 -1.13
N GLU A 57 1.02 -6.07 -1.11
CA GLU A 57 1.05 -6.83 0.13
C GLU A 57 0.27 -6.17 1.27
N GLU A 58 -1.03 -5.94 1.10
CA GLU A 58 -1.98 -5.91 2.22
C GLU A 58 -2.12 -7.34 2.74
N GLY A 59 -1.04 -7.90 3.30
CA GLY A 59 -1.00 -9.33 3.52
C GLY A 59 0.06 -9.91 4.44
N PHE A 60 0.94 -9.14 5.09
CA PHE A 60 1.89 -9.72 6.05
C PHE A 60 2.22 -8.82 7.26
N ASP A 61 1.19 -8.22 7.85
CA ASP A 61 1.23 -7.82 9.27
C ASP A 61 -0.08 -8.26 9.99
N GLU A 62 -0.61 -9.43 9.60
CA GLU A 62 -1.46 -10.22 10.49
C GLU A 62 -0.72 -11.52 10.76
N ASP A 63 -0.19 -11.66 11.99
CA ASP A 63 0.15 -12.95 12.57
C ASP A 63 -1.13 -13.82 12.58
N ILE A 64 -1.42 -14.48 11.45
CA ILE A 64 -2.44 -15.52 11.39
C ILE A 64 -1.82 -16.77 12.02
N GLU A 65 -1.85 -16.81 13.35
CA GLU A 65 -1.65 -18.02 14.12
C GLU A 65 -2.93 -18.86 14.01
N PHE A 66 -2.99 -19.78 13.03
CA PHE A 66 -3.97 -20.87 13.05
C PHE A 66 -3.58 -21.83 14.18
N GLY A 67 -3.89 -21.43 15.41
CA GLY A 67 -3.89 -22.29 16.58
C GLY A 67 -4.99 -23.32 16.43
N ASP A 68 -4.57 -24.56 16.26
CA ASP A 68 -5.38 -25.78 16.17
C ASP A 68 -6.20 -26.01 17.46
N ASP A 69 -7.34 -25.34 17.59
CA ASP A 69 -8.31 -25.59 18.67
C ASP A 69 -9.72 -25.85 18.10
N ILE A 70 -9.78 -26.75 17.12
CA ILE A 70 -11.00 -27.49 16.76
C ILE A 70 -10.83 -28.95 17.19
N SER A 71 -10.99 -29.21 18.49
CA SER A 71 -11.54 -30.47 19.04
C SER A 71 -11.60 -30.33 20.56
N SER A 72 -12.72 -30.00 21.17
CA SER A 72 -13.79 -30.97 21.39
C SER A 72 -14.97 -30.24 22.02
N ALA A 73 -16.03 -30.04 21.25
CA ALA A 73 -17.34 -29.71 21.78
C ALA A 73 -18.34 -30.63 21.08
N ASP A 74 -18.56 -31.81 21.67
CA ASP A 74 -19.83 -32.54 21.49
C ASP A 74 -20.11 -33.49 22.67
N GLU A 75 -21.17 -33.13 23.41
CA GLU A 75 -22.13 -33.94 24.18
C GLU A 75 -21.65 -34.97 25.26
N ALA A 76 -22.33 -35.16 26.40
CA ALA A 76 -23.74 -34.98 26.74
C ALA A 76 -23.95 -34.75 28.26
N ASP A 77 -24.99 -33.99 28.61
CA ASP A 77 -25.53 -33.88 29.97
C ASP A 77 -26.05 -35.24 30.50
N PRO A 78 -25.69 -35.67 31.73
CA PRO A 78 -26.38 -36.81 32.35
C PRO A 78 -27.78 -36.37 32.82
N VAL A 79 -28.80 -36.82 32.09
CA VAL A 79 -30.20 -36.74 32.50
C VAL A 79 -30.42 -37.62 33.75
N ASP A 80 -30.98 -37.01 34.79
CA ASP A 80 -31.45 -37.63 36.02
C ASP A 80 -32.53 -38.72 35.74
N GLY A 81 -32.41 -39.89 36.36
CA GLY A 81 -33.50 -40.87 36.44
C GLY A 81 -33.12 -42.36 36.34
N ILE A 82 -32.82 -43.01 37.48
CA ILE A 82 -33.41 -44.27 37.97
C ILE A 82 -33.01 -44.52 39.43
#